data_AF-A0AAU2PRW3-F1
#
_entry.id   AF-A0AAU2PRW3-F1
#
_cell.length_a   1.000
_cell.length_b   1.000
_cell.length_c   1.000
_cell.angle_alpha   90.00
_cell.angle_beta   90.00
_cell.angle_gamma   90.00
#
_symmetry.space_group_name_H-M   'P 1'
#
loop_
_entity.id
_entity.type
_entity.pdbx_description
1 polymer ?
#
loop_
_entity_poly.entity_id
_entity_poly.type
_entity_poly.pdbx_seq_one_letter_code
_entity_poly.pdbx_strand_id
1 'polypeptide(L)'
;MVVEVGYAQAWDLKARAPWRPISAGEAGERDAAGLPYVVVYREPGRPAPLEVRLVSWRDRYVGLWVYDAQGRRTYDLDMRLLDDPARLMRRYTVDWKYTGPEMPEFDEACPRITVDLFPDGRGRRTEESRGKGGGSYVTSPRLSEDERWTDRPAFGEWPLLSARMHGLTEPPAFEAAAEVAGAVEAAEAAESGGTDAPATCWRPPRPAQPGPINELFRPGVRVTDGYHPEMTVVEASQVGTLRVPSGLLAVSGPDIDHSDGPHITVPVPPGTYVLDEARVRYSYHCMWDDAEVTTTAPTAVRLRVSETPAATWEMALGPDDDPRLFIEDQIAGFSTDGATGCFADAGAWEPLITLFERGLIRGEPDLDGFEGLDDSSMFMQRTWDEASGGELMAFATTGDGTHPVWVGRSDAGQVVAVVVLVEGMPELLPERDGVTADA
;
A
#
# COMPACT_ATOMS: atom_id res chain seq x y z
N MET A 1 38.75 -5.97 9.30
CA MET A 1 38.15 -4.61 9.26
C MET A 1 37.47 -4.34 10.59
N VAL A 2 37.64 -3.14 11.16
CA VAL A 2 36.93 -2.72 12.39
C VAL A 2 35.67 -1.98 11.98
N VAL A 3 34.54 -2.30 12.61
CA VAL A 3 33.23 -1.66 12.37
C VAL A 3 32.72 -1.11 13.69
N GLU A 4 32.48 0.19 13.73
CA GLU A 4 31.84 0.87 14.85
C GLU A 4 30.33 0.60 14.83
N VAL A 5 29.78 0.20 15.98
CA VAL A 5 28.35 -0.04 16.18
C VAL A 5 27.79 1.03 17.10
N GLY A 6 26.86 1.83 16.58
CA GLY A 6 26.12 2.84 17.33
C GLY A 6 24.63 2.50 17.42
N TYR A 7 23.95 3.01 18.45
CA TYR A 7 22.52 2.83 18.64
C TYR A 7 21.82 4.19 18.75
N ALA A 8 20.55 4.25 18.34
CA ALA A 8 19.72 5.45 18.43
C ALA A 8 18.25 5.10 18.61
N GLN A 9 17.45 6.05 19.11
CA GLN A 9 16.00 5.86 19.23
C GLN A 9 15.30 5.82 17.86
N ALA A 10 15.79 6.57 16.88
CA ALA A 10 15.29 6.56 15.51
C ALA A 10 16.38 6.94 14.49
N TRP A 11 16.04 6.89 13.20
CA TRP A 11 16.90 7.34 12.11
C TRP A 11 16.23 8.48 11.36
N ASP A 12 16.87 9.64 11.25
CA ASP A 12 16.35 10.74 10.44
C ASP A 12 16.66 10.49 8.96
N LEU A 13 15.61 10.29 8.16
CA LEU A 13 15.71 9.99 6.73
C LEU A 13 16.30 11.15 5.93
N LYS A 14 16.03 12.40 6.33
CA LYS A 14 16.46 13.61 5.63
C LYS A 14 17.89 13.97 5.99
N ALA A 15 18.23 13.93 7.28
CA ALA A 15 19.59 14.18 7.76
C ALA A 15 20.53 12.98 7.53
N ARG A 16 19.97 11.79 7.26
CA ARG A 16 20.70 10.51 7.12
C ARG A 16 21.61 10.26 8.33
N ALA A 17 21.05 10.45 9.52
CA ALA A 17 21.78 10.42 10.77
C ALA A 17 20.94 9.78 11.90
N PRO A 18 21.60 9.20 12.92
CA PRO A 18 20.89 8.74 14.12
C PRO A 18 20.22 9.92 14.84
N TRP A 19 18.96 9.76 15.20
CA TRP A 19 18.23 10.71 16.04
C TRP A 19 18.18 10.18 17.48
N ARG A 20 18.63 11.03 18.42
CA ARG A 20 18.87 10.68 19.83
C ARG A 20 19.70 9.38 19.97
N PRO A 21 21.02 9.45 19.75
CA PRO A 21 21.92 8.33 20.04
C PRO A 21 21.75 7.84 21.47
N ILE A 22 21.78 6.52 21.67
CA ILE A 22 21.58 5.86 22.98
C ILE A 22 22.69 4.86 23.23
N SER A 23 22.85 4.47 24.50
CA SER A 23 23.80 3.41 24.87
C SER A 23 23.32 2.04 24.37
N ALA A 24 24.25 1.08 24.26
CA ALA A 24 23.90 -0.31 23.94
C ALA A 24 22.99 -0.93 25.00
N GLY A 25 23.12 -0.52 26.28
CA GLY A 25 22.26 -0.97 27.37
C GLY A 25 20.81 -0.52 27.18
N GLU A 26 20.59 0.78 26.91
CA GLU A 26 19.27 1.32 26.63
C GLU A 26 18.66 0.69 25.37
N ALA A 27 19.44 0.50 24.32
CA ALA A 27 18.98 -0.20 23.11
C ALA A 27 18.57 -1.65 23.41
N GLY A 28 19.29 -2.34 24.29
CA GLY A 28 18.94 -3.70 24.75
C GLY A 28 17.65 -3.74 25.58
N GLU A 29 17.41 -2.74 26.43
CA GLU A 29 16.15 -2.59 27.15
C GLU A 29 14.97 -2.35 26.21
N ARG A 30 15.17 -1.52 25.17
CA ARG A 30 14.16 -1.27 24.13
C ARG A 30 13.88 -2.51 23.31
N ASP A 31 14.92 -3.26 22.92
CA ASP A 31 14.80 -4.54 22.22
C ASP A 31 13.95 -5.54 23.02
N ALA A 32 14.25 -5.70 24.32
CA ALA A 32 13.50 -6.57 25.21
C ALA A 32 12.04 -6.11 25.41
N ALA A 33 11.79 -4.80 25.43
CA ALA A 33 10.45 -4.21 25.48
C ALA A 33 9.72 -4.20 24.13
N GLY A 34 10.40 -4.59 23.05
CA GLY A 34 9.90 -4.56 21.68
C GLY A 34 9.71 -3.16 21.09
N LEU A 35 10.30 -2.13 21.70
CA LEU A 35 10.21 -0.75 21.26
C LEU A 35 11.13 -0.48 20.07
N PRO A 36 10.81 0.52 19.22
CA PRO A 36 11.65 0.87 18.08
C PRO A 36 13.05 1.32 18.50
N TYR A 37 14.08 0.86 17.78
CA TYR A 37 15.45 1.39 17.89
C TYR A 37 16.22 1.16 16.59
N VAL A 38 17.37 1.82 16.47
CA VAL A 38 18.22 1.76 15.28
C VAL A 38 19.61 1.29 15.64
N VAL A 39 20.20 0.47 14.77
CA VAL A 39 21.61 0.08 14.83
C VAL A 39 22.33 0.63 13.61
N VAL A 40 23.44 1.31 13.82
CA VAL A 40 24.24 1.93 12.77
C VAL A 40 25.62 1.30 12.76
N TYR A 41 25.99 0.71 11.62
CA TYR A 41 27.32 0.15 11.38
C TYR A 41 28.13 1.11 10.53
N ARG A 42 29.32 1.49 10.99
CA ARG A 42 30.18 2.44 10.29
C ARG A 42 31.63 1.96 10.29
N GLU A 43 32.34 2.24 9.20
CA GLU A 43 33.80 2.09 9.17
C GLU A 43 34.45 3.35 9.77
N PRO A 44 35.45 3.23 10.67
CA PRO A 44 36.13 4.38 11.23
C PRO A 44 36.59 5.39 10.17
N GLY A 45 36.22 6.65 10.33
CA GLY A 45 36.57 7.73 9.39
C GLY A 45 35.68 7.83 8.14
N ARG A 46 34.75 6.91 7.93
CA ARG A 46 33.76 7.00 6.84
C ARG A 46 32.53 7.79 7.30
N PRO A 47 32.12 8.86 6.57
CA PRO A 47 30.97 9.66 6.98
C PRO A 47 29.64 8.89 6.84
N ALA A 48 29.45 8.23 5.70
CA ALA A 48 28.27 7.41 5.46
C ALA A 48 28.32 6.09 6.25
N PRO A 49 27.18 5.59 6.77
CA PRO A 49 27.14 4.24 7.34
C PRO A 49 27.50 3.19 6.28
N LEU A 50 27.89 2.01 6.73
CA LEU A 50 27.93 0.79 5.91
C LEU A 50 26.52 0.19 5.82
N GLU A 51 25.85 0.15 6.96
CA GLU A 51 24.54 -0.47 7.13
C GLU A 51 23.76 0.22 8.25
N VAL A 52 22.45 0.34 8.07
CA VAL A 52 21.52 0.80 9.11
C VAL A 52 20.45 -0.27 9.29
N ARG A 53 20.15 -0.64 10.53
CA ARG A 53 19.04 -1.53 10.88
C ARG A 53 17.99 -0.80 11.68
N LEU A 54 16.74 -1.11 11.39
CA LEU A 54 15.57 -0.45 11.92
C LEU A 54 14.71 -1.54 12.57
N VAL A 55 14.69 -1.60 13.89
CA VAL A 55 14.09 -2.73 14.61
C VAL A 55 12.87 -2.24 15.36
N SER A 56 11.74 -2.91 15.18
CA SER A 56 10.57 -2.77 16.05
C SER A 56 9.85 -4.11 16.18
N TRP A 57 10.08 -4.81 17.29
CA TRP A 57 9.44 -6.11 17.52
C TRP A 57 7.94 -6.00 17.78
N ARG A 58 7.49 -4.89 18.40
CA ARG A 58 6.05 -4.62 18.60
C ARG A 58 5.33 -4.52 17.26
N ASP A 59 5.98 -3.94 16.26
CA ASP A 59 5.45 -3.79 14.90
C ASP A 59 5.89 -4.95 13.97
N ARG A 60 6.51 -5.99 14.55
CA ARG A 60 6.95 -7.21 13.84
C ARG A 60 7.88 -6.96 12.66
N TYR A 61 8.72 -5.93 12.75
CA TYR A 61 9.49 -5.42 11.63
C TYR A 61 10.97 -5.32 11.94
N VAL A 62 11.79 -5.72 10.97
CA VAL A 62 13.21 -5.37 10.89
C VAL A 62 13.54 -4.89 9.48
N GLY A 63 13.97 -3.64 9.36
CA GLY A 63 14.47 -3.04 8.13
C GLY A 63 15.99 -3.04 8.11
N LEU A 64 16.58 -3.17 6.93
CA LEU A 64 18.02 -3.09 6.72
C LEU A 64 18.33 -2.31 5.45
N TRP A 65 19.18 -1.30 5.59
CA TRP A 65 19.70 -0.51 4.47
C TRP A 65 21.20 -0.65 4.34
N VAL A 66 21.69 -0.90 3.13
CA VAL A 66 23.13 -0.89 2.81
C VAL A 66 23.45 0.36 2.00
N TYR A 67 24.59 0.97 2.30
CA TYR A 67 25.03 2.21 1.68
C TYR A 67 26.36 2.05 0.93
N ASP A 68 26.47 2.74 -0.21
CA ASP A 68 27.74 2.90 -0.92
C ASP A 68 28.64 3.98 -0.30
N ALA A 69 29.84 4.16 -0.87
CA ALA A 69 30.82 5.13 -0.38
C ALA A 69 30.36 6.59 -0.48
N GLN A 70 29.35 6.88 -1.31
CA GLN A 70 28.75 8.22 -1.46
C GLN A 70 27.58 8.43 -0.48
N GLY A 71 27.21 7.40 0.29
CA GLY A 71 26.09 7.44 1.20
C GLY A 71 24.74 7.33 0.52
N ARG A 72 24.68 6.71 -0.67
CA ARG A 72 23.43 6.32 -1.34
C ARG A 72 23.04 4.91 -0.89
N ARG A 73 21.75 4.67 -0.64
CA ARG A 73 21.21 3.33 -0.40
C ARG A 73 21.28 2.51 -1.67
N THR A 74 22.01 1.40 -1.61
CA THR A 74 22.14 0.42 -2.68
C THR A 74 21.29 -0.82 -2.44
N TYR A 75 20.86 -1.05 -1.20
CA TYR A 75 20.03 -2.21 -0.86
C TYR A 75 19.06 -1.85 0.26
N ASP A 76 17.82 -2.30 0.11
CA ASP A 76 16.78 -2.30 1.13
C ASP A 76 16.28 -3.73 1.33
N LEU A 77 16.12 -4.12 2.59
CA LEU A 77 15.58 -5.41 3.01
C LEU A 77 14.59 -5.20 4.14
N ASP A 78 13.37 -5.60 3.87
CA ASP A 78 12.25 -5.69 4.80
C ASP A 78 12.13 -7.13 5.30
N MET A 79 12.19 -7.30 6.62
CA MET A 79 11.96 -8.57 7.29
C MET A 79 10.80 -8.50 8.26
N ARG A 80 9.99 -9.56 8.27
CA ARG A 80 8.79 -9.68 9.11
C ARG A 80 8.89 -10.81 10.10
N LEU A 81 8.53 -10.52 11.35
CA LEU A 81 8.33 -11.53 12.39
C LEU A 81 6.90 -12.05 12.27
N LEU A 82 6.73 -13.30 11.84
CA LEU A 82 5.41 -13.90 11.65
C LEU A 82 5.03 -14.76 12.86
N ASP A 83 4.58 -15.99 12.63
CA ASP A 83 4.07 -16.85 13.70
C ASP A 83 5.19 -17.58 14.45
N ASP A 84 6.29 -17.93 13.77
CA ASP A 84 7.49 -18.46 14.40
C ASP A 84 8.34 -17.29 14.95
N PRO A 85 8.44 -17.12 16.28
CA PRO A 85 9.19 -16.02 16.87
C PRO A 85 10.72 -16.18 16.74
N ALA A 86 11.19 -17.36 16.31
CA ALA A 86 12.62 -17.65 16.13
C ALA A 86 13.11 -17.29 14.73
N ARG A 87 12.23 -16.92 13.78
CA ARG A 87 12.59 -16.68 12.39
C ARG A 87 11.98 -15.39 11.86
N LEU A 88 12.71 -14.78 10.94
CA LEU A 88 12.34 -13.57 10.20
C LEU A 88 12.13 -13.94 8.73
N MET A 89 10.96 -13.62 8.19
CA MET A 89 10.66 -13.74 6.76
C MET A 89 11.25 -12.55 6.03
N ARG A 90 12.05 -12.76 4.99
CA ARG A 90 12.50 -11.70 4.08
C ARG A 90 11.34 -11.37 3.15
N ARG A 91 10.56 -10.35 3.48
CA ARG A 91 9.31 -10.03 2.77
C ARG A 91 9.56 -9.28 1.47
N TYR A 92 10.47 -8.31 1.50
CA TYR A 92 10.71 -7.41 0.38
C TYR A 92 12.17 -6.99 0.31
N THR A 93 12.72 -6.94 -0.90
CA THR A 93 14.06 -6.38 -1.12
C THR A 93 14.12 -5.54 -2.36
N VAL A 94 14.91 -4.47 -2.32
CA VAL A 94 15.26 -3.66 -3.50
C VAL A 94 16.76 -3.50 -3.57
N ASP A 95 17.33 -3.76 -4.75
CA ASP A 95 18.76 -3.60 -5.03
C ASP A 95 18.92 -2.59 -6.17
N TRP A 96 19.51 -1.43 -5.86
CA TRP A 96 19.76 -0.35 -6.82
C TRP A 96 21.18 -0.45 -7.39
N LYS A 97 21.28 -0.41 -8.73
CA LYS A 97 22.54 -0.52 -9.47
C LYS A 97 22.92 0.83 -10.09
N TYR A 98 23.35 1.77 -9.25
CA TYR A 98 23.83 3.08 -9.73
C TYR A 98 24.98 2.92 -10.73
N THR A 99 24.83 3.49 -11.92
CA THR A 99 25.78 3.31 -13.03
C THR A 99 26.96 4.28 -12.99
N GLY A 100 26.87 5.35 -12.19
CA GLY A 100 27.89 6.38 -12.07
C GLY A 100 27.74 7.23 -10.81
N PRO A 101 28.75 8.04 -10.46
CA PRO A 101 28.71 8.94 -9.31
C PRO A 101 27.73 10.11 -9.45
N GLU A 102 27.37 10.49 -10.67
CA GLU A 102 26.43 11.56 -10.97
C GLU A 102 24.97 11.16 -10.73
N MET A 103 24.67 9.85 -10.72
CA MET A 103 23.31 9.35 -10.53
C MET A 103 22.88 9.54 -9.07
N PRO A 104 21.82 10.31 -8.79
CA PRO A 104 21.35 10.52 -7.43
C PRO A 104 20.77 9.23 -6.83
N GLU A 105 20.68 9.20 -5.50
CA GLU A 105 19.94 8.13 -4.80
C GLU A 105 18.50 8.07 -5.33
N PHE A 106 18.04 6.87 -5.68
CA PHE A 106 16.69 6.59 -6.20
C PHE A 106 16.31 7.23 -7.53
N ASP A 107 17.28 7.62 -8.35
CA ASP A 107 17.03 8.08 -9.71
C ASP A 107 16.05 7.13 -10.44
N GLU A 108 15.06 7.69 -11.13
CA GLU A 108 14.03 6.90 -11.79
C GLU A 108 14.60 6.01 -12.89
N ALA A 109 15.69 6.45 -13.54
CA ALA A 109 16.41 5.68 -14.55
C ALA A 109 17.42 4.68 -13.93
N CYS A 110 17.56 4.66 -12.61
CA CYS A 110 18.44 3.70 -11.93
C CYS A 110 17.95 2.26 -12.15
N PRO A 111 18.79 1.37 -12.70
CA PRO A 111 18.46 -0.04 -12.79
C PRO A 111 18.23 -0.62 -11.39
N ARG A 112 17.16 -1.41 -11.23
CA ARG A 112 16.83 -2.00 -9.94
C ARG A 112 16.30 -3.42 -10.09
N ILE A 113 16.51 -4.21 -9.04
CA ILE A 113 15.91 -5.53 -8.87
C ILE A 113 15.08 -5.50 -7.60
N THR A 114 13.81 -5.86 -7.72
CA THR A 114 12.87 -5.97 -6.61
C THR A 114 12.50 -7.44 -6.43
N VAL A 115 12.45 -7.90 -5.17
CA VAL A 115 11.99 -9.25 -4.83
C VAL A 115 10.93 -9.16 -3.74
N ASP A 116 9.74 -9.68 -4.03
CA ASP A 116 8.64 -9.89 -3.11
C ASP A 116 8.53 -11.38 -2.77
N LEU A 117 8.41 -11.72 -1.49
CA LEU A 117 8.25 -13.11 -1.04
C LEU A 117 7.08 -13.22 -0.06
N PHE A 118 6.36 -14.34 -0.15
CA PHE A 118 5.18 -14.61 0.67
C PHE A 118 5.37 -15.89 1.50
N PRO A 119 4.69 -16.01 2.67
CA PRO A 119 4.87 -17.14 3.58
C PRO A 119 4.51 -18.50 2.96
N ASP A 120 3.59 -18.51 2.00
CA ASP A 120 3.17 -19.69 1.24
C ASP A 120 4.20 -20.20 0.21
N GLY A 121 5.38 -19.54 0.13
CA GLY A 121 6.43 -19.89 -0.82
C GLY A 121 6.29 -19.24 -2.20
N ARG A 122 5.23 -18.48 -2.46
CA ARG A 122 5.14 -17.62 -3.64
C ARG A 122 6.18 -16.51 -3.56
N GLY A 123 6.49 -15.95 -4.71
CA GLY A 123 7.37 -14.81 -4.82
C GLY A 123 7.36 -14.22 -6.22
N ARG A 124 7.80 -12.96 -6.31
CA ARG A 124 7.93 -12.20 -7.54
C ARG A 124 9.28 -11.51 -7.54
N ARG A 125 10.04 -11.69 -8.62
CA ARG A 125 11.27 -10.96 -8.89
C ARG A 125 11.03 -10.09 -10.12
N THR A 126 11.16 -8.78 -9.94
CA THR A 126 11.02 -7.78 -10.99
C THR A 126 12.38 -7.15 -11.26
N GLU A 127 12.80 -7.15 -12.52
CA GLU A 127 14.06 -6.54 -12.96
C GLU A 127 13.77 -5.41 -13.94
N GLU A 128 14.20 -4.20 -13.58
CA GLU A 128 14.01 -2.97 -14.36
C GLU A 128 15.38 -2.44 -14.78
N SER A 129 15.95 -3.03 -15.84
CA SER A 129 17.34 -2.76 -16.26
C SER A 129 17.62 -1.32 -16.71
N ARG A 130 16.59 -0.51 -16.96
CA ARG A 130 16.68 0.92 -17.32
C ARG A 130 15.86 1.80 -16.36
N GLY A 131 15.59 1.31 -15.16
CA GLY A 131 14.70 1.97 -14.21
C GLY A 131 13.23 2.00 -14.64
N LYS A 132 12.44 2.86 -14.01
CA LYS A 132 10.97 2.93 -14.12
C LYS A 132 10.46 3.27 -15.51
N GLY A 133 11.24 4.04 -16.29
CA GLY A 133 10.90 4.40 -17.67
C GLY A 133 11.20 3.30 -18.70
N GLY A 134 11.79 2.19 -18.27
CA GLY A 134 12.10 1.04 -19.12
C GLY A 134 11.06 -0.08 -19.04
N GLY A 135 11.29 -1.14 -19.81
CA GLY A 135 10.54 -2.38 -19.63
C GLY A 135 10.96 -3.12 -18.35
N SER A 136 10.02 -3.85 -17.77
CA SER A 136 10.27 -4.73 -16.62
C SER A 136 10.26 -6.20 -17.06
N TYR A 137 11.11 -7.02 -16.43
CA TYR A 137 11.10 -8.47 -16.58
C TYR A 137 10.70 -9.11 -15.25
N VAL A 138 9.59 -9.86 -15.26
CA VAL A 138 8.99 -10.45 -14.06
C VAL A 138 9.13 -11.96 -14.09
N THR A 139 9.60 -12.55 -12.99
CA THR A 139 9.77 -13.99 -12.81
C THR A 139 9.40 -14.45 -11.41
N SER A 140 9.13 -15.73 -11.22
CA SER A 140 8.97 -16.33 -9.89
C SER A 140 10.33 -16.85 -9.39
N PRO A 141 10.89 -16.30 -8.30
CA PRO A 141 12.18 -16.72 -7.80
C PRO A 141 12.06 -18.10 -7.14
N ARG A 142 12.98 -19.01 -7.47
CA ARG A 142 13.10 -20.31 -6.80
C ARG A 142 14.13 -20.20 -5.68
N LEU A 143 13.67 -19.79 -4.51
CA LEU A 143 14.50 -19.65 -3.32
C LEU A 143 14.30 -20.84 -2.39
N SER A 144 15.41 -21.32 -1.83
CA SER A 144 15.43 -22.25 -0.69
C SER A 144 14.85 -21.61 0.57
N GLU A 145 14.60 -22.43 1.59
CA GLU A 145 14.04 -21.95 2.86
C GLU A 145 14.97 -20.96 3.56
N ASP A 146 16.29 -21.24 3.58
CA ASP A 146 17.32 -20.39 4.19
C ASP A 146 17.55 -19.07 3.43
N GLU A 147 17.09 -18.98 2.17
CA GLU A 147 17.11 -17.74 1.40
C GLU A 147 15.87 -16.87 1.66
N ARG A 148 14.76 -17.47 2.09
CA ARG A 148 13.49 -16.79 2.42
C ARG A 148 13.42 -16.38 3.89
N TRP A 149 13.97 -17.20 4.76
CA TRP A 149 13.92 -17.05 6.19
C TRP A 149 15.31 -16.91 6.77
N THR A 150 15.44 -16.11 7.80
CA THR A 150 16.67 -16.01 8.58
C THR A 150 16.34 -16.18 10.06
N ASP A 151 17.25 -16.79 10.81
CA ASP A 151 17.09 -16.90 12.26
C ASP A 151 17.01 -15.49 12.88
N ARG A 152 16.13 -15.33 13.85
CA ARG A 152 16.03 -14.10 14.64
C ARG A 152 17.29 -14.00 15.49
N PRO A 153 18.15 -13.00 15.26
CA PRO A 153 19.37 -12.86 16.04
C PRO A 153 19.05 -12.31 17.44
N ALA A 154 19.89 -12.67 18.41
CA ALA A 154 19.88 -12.01 19.71
C ALA A 154 20.35 -10.56 19.59
N PHE A 155 20.01 -9.74 20.58
CA PHE A 155 20.48 -8.35 20.64
C PHE A 155 22.02 -8.30 20.56
N GLY A 156 22.53 -7.51 19.61
CA GLY A 156 23.97 -7.35 19.37
C GLY A 156 24.61 -8.40 18.45
N GLU A 157 23.90 -9.49 18.10
CA GLU A 157 24.43 -10.60 17.29
C GLU A 157 23.96 -10.53 15.82
N TRP A 158 23.83 -9.32 15.30
CA TRP A 158 23.31 -9.07 13.96
C TRP A 158 24.34 -9.41 12.86
N PRO A 159 24.00 -10.25 11.86
CA PRO A 159 24.94 -10.62 10.81
C PRO A 159 25.10 -9.51 9.77
N LEU A 160 26.27 -8.88 9.65
CA LEU A 160 26.50 -7.73 8.76
C LEU A 160 26.33 -8.09 7.27
N LEU A 161 25.24 -7.64 6.64
CA LEU A 161 24.93 -7.94 5.24
C LEU A 161 25.81 -7.13 4.29
N SER A 162 26.12 -5.88 4.67
CA SER A 162 27.01 -5.02 3.90
C SER A 162 28.40 -5.63 3.70
N ALA A 163 28.88 -6.48 4.63
CA ALA A 163 30.13 -7.23 4.46
C ALA A 163 30.08 -8.14 3.22
N ARG A 164 29.01 -8.91 3.04
CA ARG A 164 28.84 -9.78 1.87
C ARG A 164 28.67 -8.96 0.58
N MET A 165 27.88 -7.89 0.63
CA MET A 165 27.60 -7.04 -0.53
C MET A 165 28.84 -6.29 -1.03
N HIS A 166 29.71 -5.87 -0.11
CA HIS A 166 31.00 -5.21 -0.42
C HIS A 166 32.14 -6.22 -0.65
N GLY A 167 31.85 -7.53 -0.67
CA GLY A 167 32.83 -8.58 -0.99
C GLY A 167 33.90 -8.80 0.10
N LEU A 168 33.61 -8.47 1.35
CA LEU A 168 34.52 -8.67 2.47
C LEU A 168 34.58 -10.16 2.83
N THR A 169 35.79 -10.72 2.79
CA THR A 169 36.04 -12.16 2.99
C THR A 169 36.32 -12.54 4.44
N GLU A 170 36.67 -11.58 5.29
CA GLU A 170 36.96 -11.80 6.71
C GLU A 170 35.85 -11.21 7.60
N PRO A 171 35.49 -11.86 8.72
CA PRO A 171 34.53 -11.32 9.68
C PRO A 171 35.00 -9.97 10.23
N PRO A 172 34.14 -8.94 10.27
CA PRO A 172 34.49 -7.66 10.89
C PRO A 172 34.65 -7.83 12.41
N ALA A 173 35.59 -7.09 12.99
CA ALA A 173 35.63 -6.88 14.43
C ALA A 173 34.71 -5.71 14.78
N PHE A 174 33.80 -5.90 15.72
CA PHE A 174 32.87 -4.86 16.16
C PHE A 174 33.41 -4.13 17.38
N GLU A 175 33.37 -2.80 17.32
CA GLU A 175 33.68 -1.92 18.44
C GLU A 175 32.48 -1.03 18.71
N ALA A 176 32.18 -0.76 19.98
CA ALA A 176 31.14 0.21 20.30
C ALA A 176 31.60 1.58 19.77
N ALA A 177 30.73 2.28 19.04
CA ALA A 177 31.00 3.65 18.66
C ALA A 177 31.27 4.44 19.95
N ALA A 178 32.38 5.19 20.00
CA ALA A 178 32.73 5.98 21.17
C ALA A 178 31.51 6.84 21.55
N GLU A 179 31.12 6.81 22.83
CA GLU A 179 30.10 7.71 23.35
C GLU A 179 30.50 9.11 22.92
N VAL A 180 29.74 9.71 22.00
CA VAL A 180 30.02 11.07 21.56
C VAL A 180 29.83 11.89 22.82
N ALA A 181 30.93 12.34 23.45
CA ALA A 181 30.88 13.10 24.70
C ALA A 181 30.09 14.41 24.57
N GLY A 182 29.71 14.82 23.36
CA GLY A 182 28.76 15.90 23.06
C GLY A 182 27.28 15.47 22.94
N ALA A 183 26.95 14.18 23.04
CA ALA A 183 25.58 13.67 23.02
C ALA A 183 24.84 13.95 24.33
N VAL A 184 25.55 14.11 25.45
CA VAL A 184 24.96 14.54 26.73
C VAL A 184 24.55 16.02 26.65
N GLU A 185 25.40 16.90 26.10
CA GLU A 185 25.03 18.32 25.89
C GLU A 185 23.93 18.50 24.83
N ALA A 186 23.91 17.67 23.78
CA ALA A 186 22.84 17.67 22.78
C ALA A 186 21.52 17.04 23.27
N ALA A 187 21.59 16.03 24.16
CA ALA A 187 20.44 15.44 24.82
C ALA A 187 19.82 16.40 25.84
N GLU A 188 20.64 17.09 26.65
CA GLU A 188 20.17 18.14 27.58
C GLU A 188 19.55 19.33 26.84
N ALA A 189 20.06 19.70 25.65
CA ALA A 189 19.41 20.70 24.79
C ALA A 189 18.09 20.20 24.17
N ALA A 190 17.99 18.90 23.85
CA ALA A 190 16.81 18.27 23.23
C ALA A 190 15.69 17.91 24.22
N GLU A 191 15.96 17.83 25.54
CA GLU A 191 14.91 17.71 26.57
C GLU A 191 13.96 18.94 26.61
N SER A 192 14.39 20.07 26.04
CA SER A 192 13.56 21.28 25.92
C SER A 192 12.59 21.29 24.74
N GLY A 193 12.65 20.30 23.85
CA GLY A 193 11.82 20.24 22.63
C GLY A 193 11.25 18.85 22.39
N GLY A 194 9.96 18.68 22.71
CA GLY A 194 9.09 17.58 22.25
C GLY A 194 9.54 16.15 22.57
N THR A 195 8.66 15.37 23.20
CA THR A 195 8.90 13.93 23.39
C THR A 195 8.85 13.12 22.09
N ASP A 196 8.18 13.65 21.06
CA ASP A 196 7.90 12.93 19.82
C ASP A 196 9.02 13.08 18.79
N ALA A 197 9.31 11.98 18.09
CA ALA A 197 10.27 11.99 16.99
C ALA A 197 9.77 12.90 15.84
N PRO A 198 10.65 13.68 15.19
CA PRO A 198 10.30 14.43 13.99
C PRO A 198 9.66 13.56 12.92
N ALA A 199 8.77 14.12 12.09
CA ALA A 199 8.17 13.40 10.96
C ALA A 199 9.20 12.88 9.92
N THR A 200 10.42 13.42 9.94
CA THR A 200 11.56 12.94 9.14
C THR A 200 12.19 11.65 9.67
N CYS A 201 11.89 11.28 10.92
CA CYS A 201 12.38 10.05 11.50
C CYS A 201 11.63 8.85 10.94
N TRP A 202 12.39 7.80 10.65
CA TRP A 202 11.86 6.53 10.21
C TRP A 202 10.83 6.00 11.21
N ARG A 203 9.79 5.35 10.67
CA ARG A 203 8.76 4.61 11.36
C ARG A 203 8.56 3.26 10.66
N PRO A 204 8.08 2.22 11.37
CA PRO A 204 7.67 0.98 10.75
C PRO A 204 6.69 1.20 9.60
N PRO A 205 6.82 0.45 8.49
CA PRO A 205 5.94 0.58 7.34
C PRO A 205 4.47 0.38 7.72
N ARG A 206 3.57 1.10 7.06
CA ARG A 206 2.12 0.97 7.25
C ARG A 206 1.39 0.75 5.94
N PRO A 207 0.26 0.02 5.96
CA PRO A 207 -0.67 -0.01 4.83
C PRO A 207 -1.06 1.40 4.37
N ALA A 208 -1.48 1.49 3.11
CA ALA A 208 -2.08 2.71 2.59
C ALA A 208 -3.21 3.19 3.50
N GLN A 209 -3.34 4.50 3.62
CA GLN A 209 -4.41 5.13 4.38
C GLN A 209 -5.58 5.46 3.44
N PRO A 210 -6.82 5.52 3.94
CA PRO A 210 -8.01 5.74 3.11
C PRO A 210 -8.00 7.03 2.30
N GLY A 211 -7.19 8.01 2.67
CA GLY A 211 -7.28 9.35 2.10
C GLY A 211 -8.66 9.98 2.35
N PRO A 212 -9.04 11.00 1.58
CA PRO A 212 -10.27 11.77 1.78
C PRO A 212 -11.52 11.15 1.12
N ILE A 213 -11.85 9.88 1.37
CA ILE A 213 -12.96 9.16 0.66
C ILE A 213 -14.29 9.93 0.67
N ASN A 214 -14.67 10.53 1.80
CA ASN A 214 -15.92 11.30 1.90
C ASN A 214 -15.97 12.46 0.90
N GLU A 215 -14.82 13.06 0.61
CA GLU A 215 -14.70 14.22 -0.26
C GLU A 215 -14.94 13.87 -1.73
N LEU A 216 -14.71 12.61 -2.14
CA LEU A 216 -15.02 12.12 -3.49
C LEU A 216 -16.53 12.14 -3.80
N PHE A 217 -17.38 12.26 -2.78
CA PHE A 217 -18.83 12.32 -2.92
C PHE A 217 -19.41 13.70 -2.57
N ARG A 218 -18.56 14.72 -2.37
CA ARG A 218 -18.99 16.08 -2.05
C ARG A 218 -18.76 17.01 -3.26
N PRO A 219 -19.82 17.42 -3.97
CA PRO A 219 -19.67 18.28 -5.15
C PRO A 219 -18.97 19.60 -4.84
N GLY A 220 -18.11 20.03 -5.75
CA GLY A 220 -17.33 21.27 -5.63
C GLY A 220 -15.96 21.10 -4.95
N VAL A 221 -15.66 19.94 -4.36
CA VAL A 221 -14.30 19.65 -3.86
C VAL A 221 -13.31 19.66 -5.01
N ARG A 222 -12.16 20.30 -4.78
CA ARG A 222 -11.04 20.34 -5.73
C ARG A 222 -10.02 19.27 -5.37
N VAL A 223 -9.64 18.48 -6.36
CA VAL A 223 -8.68 17.38 -6.21
C VAL A 223 -7.69 17.34 -7.37
N THR A 224 -6.61 16.59 -7.24
CA THR A 224 -5.65 16.29 -8.33
C THR A 224 -5.15 14.86 -8.22
N ASP A 225 -4.88 14.23 -9.36
CA ASP A 225 -4.23 12.92 -9.49
C ASP A 225 -2.73 13.07 -9.85
N GLY A 226 -2.21 14.30 -9.88
CA GLY A 226 -0.86 14.64 -10.30
C GLY A 226 -0.67 14.77 -11.82
N TYR A 227 -1.57 14.20 -12.64
CA TYR A 227 -1.57 14.34 -14.10
C TYR A 227 -2.41 15.52 -14.55
N HIS A 228 -3.61 15.64 -13.97
CA HIS A 228 -4.53 16.75 -14.17
C HIS A 228 -4.30 17.76 -13.04
N PRO A 229 -3.91 19.01 -13.37
CA PRO A 229 -3.54 20.00 -12.36
C PRO A 229 -4.70 20.36 -11.43
N GLU A 230 -5.94 20.22 -11.90
CA GLU A 230 -7.15 20.42 -11.10
C GLU A 230 -8.30 19.62 -11.68
N MET A 231 -8.99 18.89 -10.81
CA MET A 231 -10.26 18.23 -11.07
C MET A 231 -11.28 18.70 -10.04
N THR A 232 -12.56 18.74 -10.42
CA THR A 232 -13.66 19.12 -9.52
C THR A 232 -14.59 17.94 -9.33
N VAL A 233 -14.82 17.53 -8.09
CA VAL A 233 -15.83 16.54 -7.74
C VAL A 233 -17.21 17.07 -8.13
N VAL A 234 -18.00 16.26 -8.84
CA VAL A 234 -19.37 16.60 -9.25
C VAL A 234 -20.38 15.75 -8.49
N GLU A 235 -21.67 15.98 -8.71
CA GLU A 235 -22.72 15.16 -8.12
C GLU A 235 -22.52 13.68 -8.45
N ALA A 236 -22.52 12.84 -7.41
CA ALA A 236 -22.42 11.40 -7.57
C ALA A 236 -23.63 10.89 -8.37
N SER A 237 -23.39 9.97 -9.31
CA SER A 237 -24.47 9.38 -10.10
C SER A 237 -25.07 8.22 -9.34
N GLN A 238 -26.37 8.20 -9.07
CA GLN A 238 -27.03 6.97 -8.62
C GLN A 238 -27.17 6.05 -9.83
N VAL A 239 -26.45 4.93 -9.81
CA VAL A 239 -26.35 4.01 -10.97
C VAL A 239 -27.28 2.81 -10.88
N GLY A 240 -27.75 2.48 -9.67
CA GLY A 240 -28.67 1.36 -9.49
C GLY A 240 -28.84 0.92 -8.05
N THR A 241 -29.33 -0.30 -7.88
CA THR A 241 -29.46 -0.96 -6.59
C THR A 241 -28.93 -2.38 -6.63
N LEU A 242 -28.53 -2.91 -5.47
CA LEU A 242 -28.07 -4.29 -5.29
C LEU A 242 -28.81 -4.96 -4.14
N ARG A 243 -29.37 -6.15 -4.39
CA ARG A 243 -29.99 -7.00 -3.34
C ARG A 243 -28.98 -7.97 -2.74
N VAL A 244 -28.86 -7.94 -1.41
CA VAL A 244 -27.97 -8.80 -0.61
C VAL A 244 -28.79 -9.49 0.50
N PRO A 245 -29.71 -10.42 0.17
CA PRO A 245 -30.51 -11.13 1.15
C PRO A 245 -29.71 -12.00 2.13
N SER A 246 -28.49 -12.44 1.79
CA SER A 246 -27.66 -13.20 2.74
C SER A 246 -27.14 -12.37 3.93
N GLY A 247 -27.09 -11.04 3.79
CA GLY A 247 -26.39 -10.16 4.72
C GLY A 247 -24.85 -10.23 4.63
N LEU A 248 -24.32 -10.78 3.53
CA LEU A 248 -22.89 -10.83 3.27
C LEU A 248 -22.59 -10.28 1.88
N LEU A 249 -22.01 -9.07 1.85
CA LEU A 249 -21.62 -8.40 0.61
C LEU A 249 -20.27 -8.96 0.14
N ALA A 250 -20.21 -9.45 -1.08
CA ALA A 250 -18.99 -9.78 -1.80
C ALA A 250 -18.46 -8.55 -2.56
N VAL A 251 -17.13 -8.37 -2.56
CA VAL A 251 -16.41 -7.43 -3.42
C VAL A 251 -15.26 -8.16 -4.09
N SER A 252 -15.24 -8.22 -5.42
CA SER A 252 -14.22 -8.97 -6.17
C SER A 252 -14.15 -8.55 -7.63
N GLY A 253 -13.09 -8.98 -8.34
CA GLY A 253 -13.12 -9.07 -9.80
C GLY A 253 -14.01 -10.25 -10.22
N PRO A 254 -14.96 -10.10 -11.16
CA PRO A 254 -15.81 -11.19 -11.61
C PRO A 254 -15.15 -12.04 -12.71
N ASP A 255 -13.89 -11.77 -13.05
CA ASP A 255 -13.11 -12.38 -14.14
C ASP A 255 -11.98 -13.32 -13.67
N ILE A 256 -11.71 -13.38 -12.36
CA ILE A 256 -10.64 -14.20 -11.76
C ILE A 256 -11.11 -15.62 -11.42
N ASP A 257 -10.21 -16.61 -11.40
CA ASP A 257 -10.55 -18.02 -11.10
C ASP A 257 -11.41 -18.16 -9.82
N HIS A 258 -12.65 -18.65 -10.00
CA HIS A 258 -13.72 -18.61 -9.01
C HIS A 258 -13.69 -19.75 -7.98
N SER A 259 -12.68 -20.62 -8.03
CA SER A 259 -12.63 -21.84 -7.21
C SER A 259 -12.59 -21.59 -5.69
N ASP A 260 -12.23 -20.39 -5.25
CA ASP A 260 -12.11 -20.03 -3.83
C ASP A 260 -13.21 -19.04 -3.32
N GLY A 261 -14.21 -18.72 -4.16
CA GLY A 261 -15.28 -17.76 -3.80
C GLY A 261 -14.88 -16.29 -3.97
N PRO A 262 -15.63 -15.33 -3.39
CA PRO A 262 -15.33 -13.90 -3.52
C PRO A 262 -14.09 -13.49 -2.72
N HIS A 263 -13.28 -12.59 -3.27
CA HIS A 263 -12.02 -12.15 -2.65
C HIS A 263 -12.22 -11.46 -1.30
N ILE A 264 -13.18 -10.53 -1.21
CA ILE A 264 -13.51 -9.79 0.01
C ILE A 264 -14.98 -10.01 0.35
N THR A 265 -15.27 -10.23 1.64
CA THR A 265 -16.64 -10.26 2.15
C THR A 265 -16.83 -9.29 3.31
N VAL A 266 -17.94 -8.55 3.30
CA VAL A 266 -18.28 -7.55 4.31
C VAL A 266 -19.68 -7.85 4.86
N PRO A 267 -19.83 -8.11 6.17
CA PRO A 267 -21.15 -8.29 6.76
C PRO A 267 -21.96 -6.99 6.70
N VAL A 268 -23.19 -7.09 6.18
CA VAL A 268 -24.17 -6.00 6.09
C VAL A 268 -25.53 -6.53 6.53
N PRO A 269 -26.48 -5.67 6.95
CA PRO A 269 -27.85 -6.12 7.13
C PRO A 269 -28.39 -6.79 5.84
N PRO A 270 -29.27 -7.80 5.92
CA PRO A 270 -29.96 -8.25 4.71
C PRO A 270 -30.83 -7.14 4.13
N GLY A 271 -30.71 -6.84 2.83
CA GLY A 271 -31.48 -5.76 2.23
C GLY A 271 -31.15 -5.41 0.78
N THR A 272 -31.68 -4.28 0.34
CA THR A 272 -31.40 -3.67 -0.97
C THR A 272 -30.67 -2.36 -0.75
N TYR A 273 -29.57 -2.17 -1.47
CA TYR A 273 -28.65 -1.05 -1.29
C TYR A 273 -28.50 -0.22 -2.55
N VAL A 274 -28.28 1.08 -2.38
CA VAL A 274 -28.06 2.01 -3.50
C VAL A 274 -26.59 1.99 -3.89
N LEU A 275 -26.33 2.02 -5.19
CA LEU A 275 -24.99 2.19 -5.73
C LEU A 275 -24.83 3.60 -6.29
N ASP A 276 -23.76 4.27 -5.86
CA ASP A 276 -23.35 5.59 -6.34
C ASP A 276 -22.00 5.50 -7.06
N GLU A 277 -21.88 6.25 -8.15
CA GLU A 277 -20.63 6.51 -8.84
C GLU A 277 -20.11 7.90 -8.45
N ALA A 278 -18.94 7.96 -7.81
CA ALA A 278 -18.21 9.20 -7.58
C ALA A 278 -17.54 9.65 -8.88
N ARG A 279 -17.69 10.94 -9.22
CA ARG A 279 -17.23 11.48 -10.50
C ARG A 279 -16.47 12.78 -10.31
N VAL A 280 -15.49 12.99 -11.18
CA VAL A 280 -14.73 14.24 -11.29
C VAL A 280 -14.83 14.80 -12.69
N ARG A 281 -14.85 16.13 -12.78
CA ARG A 281 -14.78 16.88 -14.04
C ARG A 281 -13.44 17.57 -14.15
N TYR A 282 -12.80 17.46 -15.30
CA TYR A 282 -11.54 18.12 -15.59
C TYR A 282 -11.42 18.44 -17.09
N SER A 283 -10.49 19.34 -17.41
CA SER A 283 -10.14 19.69 -18.79
C SER A 283 -8.72 19.24 -19.10
N TYR A 284 -8.49 18.83 -20.34
CA TYR A 284 -7.18 18.49 -20.85
C TYR A 284 -7.08 18.84 -22.34
N HIS A 285 -5.85 19.02 -22.82
CA HIS A 285 -5.59 19.21 -24.23
C HIS A 285 -5.61 17.86 -24.97
N CYS A 286 -6.66 17.62 -25.76
CA CYS A 286 -6.76 16.44 -26.60
C CYS A 286 -5.86 16.61 -27.83
N MET A 287 -4.75 15.87 -27.88
CA MET A 287 -3.78 15.94 -28.99
C MET A 287 -4.36 15.53 -30.35
N TRP A 288 -5.39 14.67 -30.36
CA TRP A 288 -6.02 14.19 -31.59
C TRP A 288 -6.90 15.26 -32.23
N ASP A 289 -7.64 16.01 -31.40
CA ASP A 289 -8.53 17.08 -31.86
C ASP A 289 -7.88 18.47 -31.82
N ASP A 290 -6.62 18.56 -31.33
CA ASP A 290 -5.86 19.79 -31.10
C ASP A 290 -6.68 20.88 -30.39
N ALA A 291 -7.41 20.45 -29.35
CA ALA A 291 -8.39 21.27 -28.66
C ALA A 291 -8.46 20.93 -27.17
N GLU A 292 -8.85 21.92 -26.38
CA GLU A 292 -9.17 21.72 -24.97
C GLU A 292 -10.53 21.00 -24.86
N VAL A 293 -10.55 19.86 -24.18
CA VAL A 293 -11.75 19.04 -23.97
C VAL A 293 -12.02 18.94 -22.48
N THR A 294 -13.28 19.16 -22.10
CA THR A 294 -13.77 18.90 -20.74
C THR A 294 -14.49 17.56 -20.71
N THR A 295 -14.09 16.68 -19.80
CA THR A 295 -14.71 15.36 -19.60
C THR A 295 -15.13 15.15 -18.15
N THR A 296 -15.92 14.12 -17.91
CA THR A 296 -16.27 13.63 -16.57
C THR A 296 -15.91 12.16 -16.49
N ALA A 297 -15.18 11.78 -15.45
CA ALA A 297 -14.68 10.41 -15.26
C ALA A 297 -15.07 9.86 -13.88
N PRO A 298 -15.27 8.54 -13.76
CA PRO A 298 -15.48 7.86 -12.49
C PRO A 298 -14.19 7.81 -11.68
N THR A 299 -14.29 7.92 -10.35
CA THR A 299 -13.15 7.76 -9.42
C THR A 299 -13.38 6.65 -8.41
N ALA A 300 -14.63 6.42 -8.03
CA ALA A 300 -15.00 5.36 -7.10
C ALA A 300 -16.44 4.90 -7.31
N VAL A 301 -16.73 3.66 -6.90
CA VAL A 301 -18.09 3.12 -6.80
C VAL A 301 -18.38 2.85 -5.33
N ARG A 302 -19.53 3.33 -4.84
CA ARG A 302 -19.97 3.19 -3.45
C ARG A 302 -21.27 2.41 -3.37
N LEU A 303 -21.27 1.36 -2.57
CA LEU A 303 -22.50 0.77 -2.05
C LEU A 303 -22.87 1.47 -0.75
N ARG A 304 -24.05 2.10 -0.73
CA ARG A 304 -24.56 2.85 0.43
C ARG A 304 -25.46 1.95 1.28
N VAL A 305 -25.00 1.64 2.50
CA VAL A 305 -25.73 0.81 3.48
C VAL A 305 -26.67 1.66 4.35
N SER A 306 -26.28 2.91 4.62
CA SER A 306 -27.07 3.89 5.38
C SER A 306 -26.85 5.30 4.85
N GLU A 307 -27.79 6.21 5.10
CA GLU A 307 -27.63 7.65 4.85
C GLU A 307 -26.69 8.33 5.87
N THR A 308 -26.29 7.63 6.92
CA THR A 308 -25.33 8.17 7.91
C THR A 308 -23.93 8.27 7.27
N PRO A 309 -23.26 9.43 7.32
CA PRO A 309 -21.89 9.56 6.83
C PRO A 309 -20.91 8.63 7.56
N ALA A 310 -19.87 8.18 6.87
CA ALA A 310 -18.78 7.43 7.49
C ALA A 310 -17.90 8.36 8.34
N ALA A 311 -17.71 8.00 9.60
CA ALA A 311 -16.81 8.64 10.55
C ALA A 311 -15.37 8.13 10.39
N THR A 312 -15.21 6.85 10.08
CA THR A 312 -13.91 6.20 9.86
C THR A 312 -13.95 5.30 8.63
N TRP A 313 -12.80 5.12 8.01
CA TRP A 313 -12.61 4.20 6.89
C TRP A 313 -11.49 3.21 7.22
N GLU A 314 -11.75 1.94 6.95
CA GLU A 314 -10.77 0.85 7.08
C GLU A 314 -10.64 0.12 5.75
N MET A 315 -9.43 -0.33 5.42
CA MET A 315 -9.21 -1.14 4.22
C MET A 315 -9.87 -2.51 4.43
N ALA A 316 -10.67 -2.95 3.48
CA ALA A 316 -11.24 -4.28 3.51
C ALA A 316 -10.17 -5.30 3.14
N LEU A 317 -10.14 -6.41 3.87
CA LEU A 317 -9.16 -7.48 3.72
C LEU A 317 -9.87 -8.78 3.35
N GLY A 318 -9.31 -9.51 2.40
CA GLY A 318 -9.69 -10.88 2.11
C GLY A 318 -9.17 -11.87 3.16
N PRO A 319 -9.61 -13.14 3.12
CA PRO A 319 -9.15 -14.17 4.06
C PRO A 319 -7.63 -14.39 4.08
N ASP A 320 -6.97 -14.16 2.93
CA ASP A 320 -5.53 -14.37 2.75
C ASP A 320 -4.70 -13.08 2.91
N ASP A 321 -5.36 -11.93 3.11
CA ASP A 321 -4.66 -10.66 3.31
C ASP A 321 -4.11 -10.58 4.74
N ASP A 322 -2.79 -10.56 4.87
CA ASP A 322 -2.09 -10.39 6.14
C ASP A 322 -1.46 -8.99 6.25
N PRO A 323 -2.02 -8.08 7.06
CA PRO A 323 -1.48 -6.73 7.26
C PRO A 323 -0.03 -6.69 7.74
N ARG A 324 0.47 -7.77 8.37
CA ARG A 324 1.87 -7.86 8.82
C ARG A 324 2.84 -7.84 7.64
N LEU A 325 2.40 -8.24 6.46
CA LEU A 325 3.20 -8.34 5.24
C LEU A 325 3.22 -7.04 4.43
N PHE A 326 2.50 -6.02 4.86
CA PHE A 326 2.34 -4.80 4.08
C PHE A 326 3.58 -3.94 4.17
N ILE A 327 4.13 -3.60 3.01
CA ILE A 327 5.15 -2.56 2.89
C ILE A 327 4.49 -1.17 2.94
N GLU A 328 5.30 -0.11 2.96
CA GLU A 328 4.79 1.26 3.08
C GLU A 328 3.81 1.57 1.94
N ASP A 329 2.64 2.08 2.31
CA ASP A 329 1.56 2.44 1.41
C ASP A 329 1.05 1.28 0.51
N GLN A 330 1.31 0.03 0.91
CA GLN A 330 0.73 -1.12 0.21
C GLN A 330 -0.78 -1.15 0.41
N ILE A 331 -1.50 -1.38 -0.69
CA ILE A 331 -2.95 -1.62 -0.71
C ILE A 331 -3.26 -3.12 -0.69
N ALA A 332 -4.41 -3.46 -0.12
CA ALA A 332 -5.16 -4.67 -0.40
C ALA A 332 -6.52 -4.29 -1.00
N GLY A 333 -7.13 -5.26 -1.66
CA GLY A 333 -8.28 -5.07 -2.50
C GLY A 333 -8.53 -6.31 -3.33
N PHE A 334 -9.43 -6.24 -4.31
CA PHE A 334 -9.54 -7.30 -5.30
C PHE A 334 -8.62 -7.02 -6.49
N SER A 335 -8.20 -8.08 -7.18
CA SER A 335 -7.45 -7.94 -8.42
C SER A 335 -8.33 -8.30 -9.63
N THR A 336 -8.04 -7.70 -10.78
CA THR A 336 -8.73 -7.96 -12.05
C THR A 336 -7.72 -7.89 -13.21
N ASP A 337 -7.91 -8.75 -14.21
CA ASP A 337 -7.17 -8.76 -15.49
C ASP A 337 -8.07 -8.35 -16.67
N GLY A 338 -9.36 -8.14 -16.41
CA GLY A 338 -10.37 -7.68 -17.36
C GLY A 338 -10.90 -6.29 -17.03
N ALA A 339 -10.14 -5.49 -16.27
CA ALA A 339 -10.53 -4.16 -15.78
C ALA A 339 -11.99 -4.09 -15.29
N THR A 340 -12.42 -5.06 -14.48
CA THR A 340 -13.79 -5.16 -13.99
C THR A 340 -13.82 -5.49 -12.49
N GLY A 341 -14.65 -4.77 -11.74
CA GLY A 341 -14.97 -5.08 -10.35
C GLY A 341 -16.46 -5.37 -10.19
N CYS A 342 -16.85 -5.95 -9.05
CA CYS A 342 -18.25 -6.15 -8.73
C CYS A 342 -18.55 -6.06 -7.24
N PHE A 343 -19.80 -5.69 -6.95
CA PHE A 343 -20.47 -5.92 -5.68
C PHE A 343 -21.50 -7.03 -5.87
N ALA A 344 -21.57 -8.02 -4.98
CA ALA A 344 -22.54 -9.10 -5.11
C ALA A 344 -23.04 -9.64 -3.76
N ASP A 345 -24.13 -10.41 -3.79
CA ASP A 345 -24.49 -11.28 -2.67
C ASP A 345 -23.53 -12.49 -2.62
N ALA A 346 -22.72 -12.58 -1.56
CA ALA A 346 -21.79 -13.69 -1.35
C ALA A 346 -22.51 -15.05 -1.21
N GLY A 347 -23.75 -15.07 -0.70
CA GLY A 347 -24.56 -16.28 -0.55
C GLY A 347 -25.04 -16.88 -1.88
N ALA A 348 -24.92 -16.14 -2.98
CA ALA A 348 -25.31 -16.54 -4.33
C ALA A 348 -24.16 -16.40 -5.34
N TRP A 349 -22.92 -16.37 -4.86
CA TRP A 349 -21.72 -16.05 -5.66
C TRP A 349 -21.60 -16.88 -6.94
N GLU A 350 -21.60 -18.22 -6.82
CA GLU A 350 -21.39 -19.13 -7.95
C GLU A 350 -22.45 -18.97 -9.07
N PRO A 351 -23.78 -18.99 -8.79
CA PRO A 351 -24.79 -18.69 -9.80
C PRO A 351 -24.62 -17.32 -10.47
N LEU A 352 -24.36 -16.27 -9.68
CA LEU A 352 -24.28 -14.89 -10.18
C LEU A 352 -23.10 -14.69 -11.13
N ILE A 353 -21.95 -15.24 -10.79
CA ILE A 353 -20.75 -15.21 -11.63
C ILE A 353 -20.94 -16.05 -12.89
N THR A 354 -21.57 -17.21 -12.78
CA THR A 354 -21.89 -18.05 -13.94
C THR A 354 -22.77 -17.29 -14.95
N LEU A 355 -23.77 -16.55 -14.46
CA LEU A 355 -24.60 -15.68 -15.31
C LEU A 355 -23.79 -14.55 -15.95
N PHE A 356 -22.89 -13.93 -15.18
CA PHE A 356 -22.03 -12.86 -15.67
C PHE A 356 -21.12 -13.35 -16.80
N GLU A 357 -20.44 -14.49 -16.64
CA GLU A 357 -19.61 -15.09 -17.69
C GLU A 357 -20.42 -15.39 -18.96
N ARG A 358 -21.61 -15.97 -18.81
CA ARG A 358 -22.47 -16.34 -19.94
C ARG A 358 -22.96 -15.12 -20.71
N GLY A 359 -23.40 -14.08 -19.99
CA GLY A 359 -23.91 -12.86 -20.59
C GLY A 359 -22.80 -12.01 -21.22
N LEU A 360 -21.78 -11.65 -20.45
CA LEU A 360 -20.77 -10.69 -20.90
C LEU A 360 -19.64 -11.35 -21.71
N ILE A 361 -19.07 -12.45 -21.22
CA ILE A 361 -17.87 -13.05 -21.82
C ILE A 361 -18.24 -13.93 -23.02
N ARG A 362 -19.30 -14.73 -22.88
CA ARG A 362 -19.76 -15.64 -23.95
C ARG A 362 -20.77 -14.99 -24.89
N GLY A 363 -21.37 -13.87 -24.49
CA GLY A 363 -22.33 -13.14 -25.32
C GLY A 363 -23.60 -13.94 -25.61
N GLU A 364 -24.08 -14.73 -24.65
CA GLU A 364 -25.31 -15.51 -24.82
C GLU A 364 -26.52 -14.56 -24.99
N PRO A 365 -27.23 -14.60 -26.14
CA PRO A 365 -28.37 -13.73 -26.37
C PRO A 365 -29.56 -14.16 -25.52
N ASP A 366 -30.40 -13.19 -25.11
CA ASP A 366 -31.64 -13.40 -24.35
C ASP A 366 -31.43 -14.20 -23.05
N LEU A 367 -30.28 -14.02 -22.39
CA LEU A 367 -29.96 -14.66 -21.12
C LEU A 367 -30.82 -14.07 -20.00
N ASP A 368 -31.72 -14.89 -19.45
CA ASP A 368 -32.45 -14.54 -18.23
C ASP A 368 -31.48 -14.45 -17.03
N GLY A 369 -31.72 -13.50 -16.13
CA GLY A 369 -30.79 -13.24 -15.02
C GLY A 369 -29.63 -12.30 -15.35
N PHE A 370 -29.61 -11.65 -16.51
CA PHE A 370 -28.54 -10.75 -16.96
C PHE A 370 -29.10 -9.51 -17.66
N GLU A 371 -28.60 -8.33 -17.31
CA GLU A 371 -28.92 -7.06 -18.00
C GLU A 371 -27.70 -6.12 -18.05
N GLY A 372 -27.52 -5.45 -19.19
CA GLY A 372 -26.60 -4.32 -19.33
C GLY A 372 -27.29 -3.01 -19.00
N LEU A 373 -26.60 -2.13 -18.26
CA LEU A 373 -27.12 -0.82 -17.89
C LEU A 373 -26.42 0.26 -18.74
N ASP A 374 -27.15 0.83 -19.70
CA ASP A 374 -26.63 1.80 -20.66
C ASP A 374 -26.59 3.25 -20.13
N ASP A 375 -27.21 3.52 -18.98
CA ASP A 375 -27.43 4.88 -18.47
C ASP A 375 -26.30 5.42 -17.55
N SER A 376 -25.26 4.62 -17.26
CA SER A 376 -24.12 5.04 -16.42
C SER A 376 -22.91 5.49 -17.24
N SER A 377 -22.09 6.41 -16.69
CA SER A 377 -20.81 6.79 -17.32
C SER A 377 -19.79 5.65 -17.32
N MET A 378 -20.02 4.64 -16.48
CA MET A 378 -19.28 3.39 -16.46
C MET A 378 -20.05 2.31 -17.20
N PHE A 379 -19.33 1.37 -17.81
CA PHE A 379 -19.94 0.12 -18.26
C PHE A 379 -20.40 -0.67 -17.03
N MET A 380 -21.71 -0.83 -16.85
CA MET A 380 -22.30 -1.57 -15.73
C MET A 380 -23.15 -2.73 -16.23
N GLN A 381 -23.05 -3.86 -15.53
CA GLN A 381 -23.77 -5.09 -15.84
C GLN A 381 -24.34 -5.65 -14.55
N ARG A 382 -25.58 -6.12 -14.60
CA ARG A 382 -26.26 -6.71 -13.44
C ARG A 382 -26.63 -8.15 -13.73
N THR A 383 -26.43 -9.01 -12.74
CA THR A 383 -27.00 -10.36 -12.73
C THR A 383 -27.83 -10.60 -11.50
N TRP A 384 -28.82 -11.49 -11.61
CA TRP A 384 -29.68 -11.88 -10.50
C TRP A 384 -29.97 -13.37 -10.55
N ASP A 385 -29.99 -13.99 -9.37
CA ASP A 385 -30.39 -15.38 -9.22
C ASP A 385 -31.78 -15.42 -8.57
N GLU A 386 -32.78 -15.95 -9.29
CA GLU A 386 -34.16 -16.01 -8.78
C GLU A 386 -34.28 -16.88 -7.53
N ALA A 387 -33.47 -17.94 -7.42
CA ALA A 387 -33.57 -18.92 -6.32
C ALA A 387 -33.14 -18.33 -4.98
N SER A 388 -32.01 -17.61 -4.96
CA SER A 388 -31.51 -16.90 -3.77
C SER A 388 -32.14 -15.52 -3.60
N GLY A 389 -32.56 -14.88 -4.69
CA GLY A 389 -32.95 -13.47 -4.74
C GLY A 389 -31.77 -12.50 -4.60
N GLY A 390 -30.53 -13.00 -4.65
CA GLY A 390 -29.30 -12.22 -4.61
C GLY A 390 -28.96 -11.64 -5.98
N GLU A 391 -28.14 -10.60 -5.97
CA GLU A 391 -27.72 -9.88 -7.16
C GLU A 391 -26.22 -9.65 -7.19
N LEU A 392 -25.69 -9.38 -8.39
CA LEU A 392 -24.36 -8.88 -8.64
C LEU A 392 -24.46 -7.65 -9.53
N MET A 393 -23.70 -6.61 -9.19
CA MET A 393 -23.47 -5.44 -10.03
C MET A 393 -21.98 -5.36 -10.35
N ALA A 394 -21.64 -5.57 -11.62
CA ALA A 394 -20.30 -5.37 -12.15
C ALA A 394 -20.16 -3.96 -12.72
N PHE A 395 -18.96 -3.41 -12.62
CA PHE A 395 -18.57 -2.09 -13.10
C PHE A 395 -17.14 -2.13 -13.64
N ALA A 396 -16.86 -1.31 -14.64
CA ALA A 396 -15.50 -1.16 -15.17
C ALA A 396 -14.53 -0.60 -14.10
N THR A 397 -13.26 -0.92 -14.19
CA THR A 397 -12.18 -0.20 -13.51
C THR A 397 -11.35 0.57 -14.53
N THR A 398 -10.47 1.48 -14.12
CA THR A 398 -9.63 2.23 -15.07
C THR A 398 -8.51 1.38 -15.70
N GLY A 399 -8.35 0.14 -15.27
CA GLY A 399 -7.38 -0.80 -15.82
C GLY A 399 -7.24 -2.06 -14.97
N ASP A 400 -6.25 -2.87 -15.34
CA ASP A 400 -5.91 -4.10 -14.61
C ASP A 400 -5.12 -3.78 -13.33
N GLY A 401 -5.11 -4.75 -12.42
CA GLY A 401 -4.35 -4.69 -11.18
C GLY A 401 -5.24 -4.76 -9.94
N THR A 402 -4.72 -4.28 -8.82
CA THR A 402 -5.38 -4.35 -7.51
C THR A 402 -6.11 -3.03 -7.21
N HIS A 403 -7.40 -3.12 -6.94
CA HIS A 403 -8.26 -1.99 -6.61
C HIS A 403 -8.64 -1.99 -5.13
N PRO A 404 -8.32 -0.94 -4.36
CA PRO A 404 -8.54 -0.93 -2.94
C PRO A 404 -10.03 -0.82 -2.61
N VAL A 405 -10.43 -1.57 -1.58
CA VAL A 405 -11.78 -1.57 -1.04
C VAL A 405 -11.76 -0.97 0.35
N TRP A 406 -12.66 -0.04 0.63
CA TRP A 406 -12.75 0.68 1.89
C TRP A 406 -14.12 0.51 2.53
N VAL A 407 -14.14 0.13 3.81
CA VAL A 407 -15.35 0.00 4.61
C VAL A 407 -15.52 1.25 5.48
N GLY A 408 -16.61 1.97 5.26
CA GLY A 408 -16.98 3.15 6.03
C GLY A 408 -17.83 2.75 7.22
N ARG A 409 -17.46 3.23 8.41
CA ARG A 409 -18.20 3.00 9.67
C ARG A 409 -18.71 4.29 10.28
N SER A 410 -19.89 4.24 10.90
CA SER A 410 -20.41 5.33 11.73
C SER A 410 -19.65 5.44 13.06
N ASP A 411 -19.93 6.50 13.83
CA ASP A 411 -19.42 6.66 15.20
C ASP A 411 -19.78 5.48 16.12
N ALA A 412 -20.86 4.76 15.81
CA ALA A 412 -21.29 3.56 16.54
C ALA A 412 -20.62 2.27 16.02
N GLY A 413 -19.67 2.37 15.08
CA GLY A 413 -18.96 1.25 14.48
C GLY A 413 -19.76 0.42 13.45
N GLN A 414 -20.97 0.87 13.08
CA GLN A 414 -21.81 0.17 12.11
C GLN A 414 -21.33 0.46 10.68
N VAL A 415 -21.37 -0.53 9.79
CA VAL A 415 -21.07 -0.33 8.36
C VAL A 415 -22.13 0.58 7.75
N VAL A 416 -21.70 1.68 7.13
CA VAL A 416 -22.58 2.65 6.47
C VAL A 416 -22.33 2.74 4.96
N ALA A 417 -21.13 2.38 4.52
CA ALA A 417 -20.77 2.36 3.10
C ALA A 417 -19.63 1.38 2.84
N VAL A 418 -19.56 0.87 1.60
CA VAL A 418 -18.39 0.17 1.08
C VAL A 418 -18.01 0.83 -0.24
N VAL A 419 -16.74 1.19 -0.40
CA VAL A 419 -16.24 1.96 -1.54
C VAL A 419 -15.12 1.18 -2.23
N VAL A 420 -15.21 1.07 -3.55
CA VAL A 420 -14.12 0.62 -4.41
C VAL A 420 -13.55 1.85 -5.10
N LEU A 421 -12.25 2.10 -4.94
CA LEU A 421 -11.59 3.09 -5.79
C LEU A 421 -11.27 2.45 -7.13
N VAL A 422 -11.86 2.99 -8.19
CA VAL A 422 -11.62 2.49 -9.55
C VAL A 422 -10.41 3.16 -10.19
N GLU A 423 -9.93 4.25 -9.59
CA GLU A 423 -8.70 4.96 -9.89
C GLU A 423 -7.88 5.16 -8.59
N GLY A 424 -6.64 5.67 -8.70
CA GLY A 424 -5.86 6.06 -7.52
C GLY A 424 -6.57 7.12 -6.66
N MET A 425 -6.31 7.13 -5.35
CA MET A 425 -6.86 8.14 -4.43
C MET A 425 -6.27 9.52 -4.77
N PRO A 426 -7.07 10.52 -5.16
CA PRO A 426 -6.55 11.84 -5.48
C PRO A 426 -6.21 12.66 -4.23
N GLU A 427 -5.34 13.64 -4.40
CA GLU A 427 -4.96 14.60 -3.37
C GLU A 427 -5.98 15.75 -3.30
N LEU A 428 -6.29 16.23 -2.09
CA LEU A 428 -7.11 17.43 -1.92
C LEU A 428 -6.31 18.68 -2.26
N LEU A 429 -6.90 19.54 -3.08
CA LEU A 429 -6.37 20.88 -3.30
C LEU A 429 -6.96 21.85 -2.25
N PRO A 430 -6.21 22.88 -1.83
CA PRO A 430 -6.73 23.92 -0.95
C PRO A 430 -7.99 24.56 -1.52
N GLU A 431 -8.89 25.00 -0.64
CA GLU A 431 -9.99 25.88 -1.06
C GLU A 431 -9.40 27.16 -1.67
N ARG A 432 -10.06 27.73 -2.69
CA ARG A 432 -9.59 28.99 -3.26
C ARG A 432 -9.77 30.08 -2.20
N ASP A 433 -8.69 30.74 -1.80
CA ASP A 433 -8.77 31.95 -0.99
C ASP A 433 -9.66 32.98 -1.70
N GLY A 434 -10.85 33.23 -1.15
CA GLY A 434 -11.74 34.31 -1.58
C GLY A 434 -12.69 33.99 -2.73
N VAL A 435 -13.78 33.29 -2.42
CA VAL A 435 -15.11 33.79 -2.84
C VAL A 435 -15.90 34.00 -1.55
N THR A 436 -15.84 35.23 -1.05
CA THR A 436 -16.89 35.75 -0.17
C THR A 436 -18.23 35.43 -0.83
N ALA A 437 -19.03 34.62 -0.13
CA ALA A 437 -20.45 34.60 -0.33
C ALA A 437 -20.96 36.03 -0.13
N ASP A 438 -21.26 36.71 -1.24
CA ASP A 438 -22.01 37.95 -1.21
C ASP A 438 -23.10 37.88 -2.30
N ALA A 439 -24.34 37.94 -1.80
CA ALA A 439 -25.65 38.12 -2.43
C ALA A 439 -26.28 36.96 -3.21
#